data_AF-A0A3N0GS25-F1
#
_entry.id   AF-A0A3N0GS25-F1
#
_cell.length_a   1.000
_cell.length_b   1.000
_cell.length_c   1.000
_cell.angle_alpha   90.00
_cell.angle_beta   90.00
_cell.angle_gamma   90.00
#
_symmetry.space_group_name_H-M   'P 1'
#
loop_
_entity.id
_entity.type
_entity.pdbx_description
1 polymer ?
#
loop_
_entity_poly.entity_id
_entity_poly.type
_entity_poly.pdbx_seq_one_letter_code
_entity_poly.pdbx_strand_id
1 'polypeptide(L)' 'MATITPTRTTTHPRISGPASYFPSIERTYGESIEHWIELIHAHAPAAHMELVAWLKVDYGIGHGHANALVAHALGARAR' A
#
# COMPACT_ATOMS: atom_id res chain seq x y z
N MET A 1 16.06 0.94 47.78
CA MET A 1 16.27 0.17 46.52
C MET A 1 14.97 0.23 45.75
N ALA A 2 14.90 1.06 44.70
CA ALA A 2 13.69 1.26 43.91
C ALA A 2 13.99 0.85 42.47
N THR A 3 13.38 -0.25 42.04
CA THR A 3 13.47 -0.79 40.69
C THR A 3 12.63 0.09 39.77
N ILE A 4 13.28 0.89 38.94
CA ILE A 4 12.63 1.57 37.82
C ILE A 4 12.62 0.63 36.62
N THR A 5 11.45 0.08 36.29
CA THR A 5 11.22 -0.60 35.02
C THR A 5 10.97 0.45 33.94
N PRO A 6 11.81 0.59 32.90
CA PRO A 6 11.45 1.41 31.76
C PRO A 6 10.46 0.64 30.88
N THR A 7 9.21 1.09 30.82
CA THR A 7 8.27 0.67 29.78
C THR A 7 8.76 1.22 28.45
N ARG A 8 9.27 0.35 27.57
CA ARG A 8 9.54 0.70 26.16
C ARG A 8 8.21 0.96 25.45
N THR A 9 7.80 2.21 25.41
CA THR A 9 6.79 2.68 24.46
C THR A 9 7.39 2.56 23.06
N THR A 10 7.05 1.48 22.35
CA THR A 10 7.44 1.33 20.94
C THR A 10 6.56 2.27 20.12
N THR A 11 7.03 3.49 19.91
CA THR A 11 6.45 4.44 18.95
C THR A 11 6.53 3.82 17.57
N HIS A 12 5.45 3.16 17.14
CA HIS A 12 5.28 2.86 15.72
C HIS A 12 5.16 4.22 15.02
N PRO A 13 6.06 4.58 14.08
CA PRO A 13 5.87 5.78 13.29
C PRO A 13 4.49 5.65 12.65
N ARG A 14 3.64 6.65 12.87
CA ARG A 14 2.29 6.69 12.33
C ARG A 14 2.42 6.89 10.82
N ILE A 15 2.68 5.80 10.09
CA ILE A 15 2.65 5.78 8.63
C ILE A 15 1.26 6.28 8.30
N SER A 16 1.20 7.48 7.74
CA SER A 16 -0.03 8.17 7.41
C SER A 16 -0.04 8.33 5.90
N GLY A 17 -1.07 7.80 5.24
CA GLY A 17 -1.22 7.87 3.78
C GLY A 17 -1.48 6.50 3.14
N PRO A 18 -1.45 6.40 1.80
CA PRO A 18 -1.65 5.15 1.07
C PRO A 18 -0.71 4.02 1.53
N ALA A 19 0.51 4.37 1.95
CA ALA A 19 1.50 3.42 2.46
C ALA A 19 1.09 2.73 3.78
N SER A 20 0.12 3.27 4.54
CA SER A 20 -0.40 2.62 5.74
C SER A 20 -1.09 1.28 5.44
N TYR A 21 -1.55 1.09 4.20
CA TYR A 21 -2.22 -0.15 3.78
C TYR A 21 -1.24 -1.26 3.41
N PHE A 22 0.04 -0.95 3.16
CA PHE A 22 0.99 -1.88 2.56
C PHE A 22 1.18 -3.18 3.36
N PRO A 23 1.40 -3.14 4.70
CA PRO A 23 1.51 -4.37 5.49
C PRO A 23 0.26 -5.25 5.44
N SER A 24 -0.91 -4.65 5.20
CA SER A 24 -2.17 -5.40 5.06
C SER A 24 -2.37 -5.94 3.65
N ILE A 25 -1.92 -5.22 2.63
CA ILE A 25 -1.96 -5.68 1.23
C ILE A 25 -1.10 -6.93 1.07
N GLU A 26 0.16 -6.90 1.52
CA GLU A 26 1.06 -8.05 1.43
C GLU A 26 0.49 -9.27 2.18
N ARG A 27 -0.06 -9.05 3.38
CA ARG A 27 -0.70 -10.12 4.15
C ARG A 27 -1.94 -10.70 3.47
N THR A 28 -2.70 -9.88 2.75
CA THR A 28 -3.98 -10.28 2.14
C THR A 28 -3.78 -10.97 0.79
N TYR A 29 -2.85 -10.48 -0.02
CA TYR A 29 -2.65 -10.93 -1.40
C TYR A 29 -1.39 -11.78 -1.61
N GLY A 30 -0.50 -11.88 -0.62
CA GLY A 30 0.65 -12.78 -0.63
C GLY A 30 1.88 -12.28 -1.40
N GLU A 31 1.75 -11.20 -2.17
CA GLU A 31 2.83 -10.61 -2.96
C GLU A 31 3.34 -9.30 -2.34
N SER A 32 4.62 -9.00 -2.57
CA SER A 32 5.27 -7.78 -2.06
C SER A 32 4.71 -6.52 -2.73
N ILE A 33 4.86 -5.37 -2.06
CA ILE A 33 4.44 -4.09 -2.66
C ILE A 33 5.18 -3.78 -3.97
N GLU A 34 6.47 -4.12 -4.05
CA GLU A 34 7.24 -3.91 -5.29
C GLU A 34 6.67 -4.72 -6.45
N HIS A 35 6.24 -5.97 -6.22
CA HIS A 35 5.58 -6.78 -7.24
C HIS A 35 4.36 -6.06 -7.83
N TRP A 36 3.51 -5.49 -6.98
CA TRP A 36 2.33 -4.75 -7.42
C TRP A 36 2.66 -3.45 -8.16
N ILE A 37 3.67 -2.71 -7.71
CA ILE A 37 4.11 -1.48 -8.37
C ILE A 37 4.64 -1.79 -9.77
N GLU A 38 5.51 -2.79 -9.90
CA GLU A 38 6.07 -3.25 -11.18
C GLU A 38 4.97 -3.67 -12.14
N LEU A 39 3.97 -4.43 -11.67
CA LEU A 39 2.78 -4.80 -12.44
C LEU A 39 2.01 -3.58 -12.97
N ILE A 40 1.80 -2.56 -12.12
CA ILE A 40 1.11 -1.34 -12.50
C ILE A 40 1.92 -0.54 -13.53
N HIS A 41 3.24 -0.45 -13.36
CA HIS A 41 4.13 0.22 -14.30
C HIS A 41 4.19 -0.50 -15.66
N ALA A 42 4.17 -1.83 -15.66
CA ALA A 42 4.11 -2.65 -16.88
C ALA A 42 2.80 -2.47 -17.65
N HIS A 43 1.71 -2.11 -16.98
CA HIS A 43 0.41 -1.84 -17.60
C HIS A 43 0.23 -0.36 -18.01
N ALA A 44 1.19 0.52 -17.68
CA ALA A 44 1.18 1.91 -18.10
C ALA A 44 1.56 2.06 -19.60
N PRO A 45 1.10 3.11 -20.30
CA PRO A 45 0.32 4.25 -19.82
C PRO A 45 -1.19 3.96 -19.79
N ALA A 46 -1.75 3.74 -18.61
CA ALA A 46 -3.16 3.53 -18.36
C ALA A 46 -3.69 4.58 -17.38
N ALA A 47 -4.97 4.94 -17.49
CA ALA A 47 -5.58 5.88 -16.55
C ALA A 47 -5.65 5.27 -15.14
N HIS A 48 -5.56 6.10 -14.09
CA HIS A 48 -5.63 5.64 -12.69
C HIS A 48 -6.83 4.71 -12.45
N MET A 49 -8.01 5.11 -12.92
CA MET A 49 -9.23 4.33 -12.73
C MET A 49 -9.26 3.02 -13.53
N GLU A 50 -8.56 2.97 -14.66
CA GLU A 50 -8.40 1.76 -15.47
C GLU A 50 -7.52 0.75 -14.75
N LEU A 51 -6.38 1.19 -14.20
CA LEU A 51 -5.50 0.35 -13.38
C LEU A 51 -6.20 -0.16 -12.11
N VAL A 52 -7.01 0.69 -11.46
CA VAL A 52 -7.81 0.26 -10.31
C VAL A 52 -8.85 -0.79 -10.72
N ALA A 53 -9.49 -0.64 -11.88
CA ALA A 53 -10.44 -1.63 -12.38
C ALA A 53 -9.74 -2.95 -12.74
N TRP A 54 -8.59 -2.89 -13.41
CA TRP A 54 -7.77 -4.05 -13.77
C TRP A 54 -7.34 -4.84 -12.53
N LEU A 55 -6.78 -4.19 -11.50
CA LEU A 55 -6.39 -4.86 -10.24
C LEU A 55 -7.59 -5.53 -9.55
N LYS A 56 -8.78 -4.94 -9.65
CA LYS A 56 -10.01 -5.54 -9.10
C LYS A 56 -10.45 -6.77 -9.88
N VAL A 57 -10.39 -6.72 -11.20
CA VAL A 57 -10.89 -7.77 -12.10
C VAL A 57 -9.93 -8.95 -12.14
N ASP A 58 -8.65 -8.69 -12.40
CA ASP A 58 -7.65 -9.74 -12.65
C ASP A 58 -7.07 -10.32 -11.35
N TYR A 59 -6.96 -9.52 -10.29
CA TYR A 59 -6.31 -9.93 -9.04
C TYR A 59 -7.24 -9.91 -7.82
N GLY A 60 -8.52 -9.56 -8.00
CA GLY A 60 -9.50 -9.53 -6.90
C GLY A 60 -9.16 -8.52 -5.81
N ILE A 61 -8.35 -7.50 -6.10
CA ILE A 61 -7.91 -6.52 -5.10
C ILE A 61 -9.08 -5.60 -4.74
N GLY A 62 -9.31 -5.37 -3.45
CA GLY A 62 -10.38 -4.49 -2.96
C GLY A 62 -10.13 -3.02 -3.33
N HIS A 63 -11.20 -2.24 -3.48
CA HIS A 63 -11.12 -0.85 -3.99
C HIS A 63 -10.09 0.03 -3.26
N GLY A 64 -10.07 0.00 -1.92
CA GLY A 64 -9.11 0.78 -1.12
C GLY A 64 -7.65 0.36 -1.34
N HIS A 65 -7.39 -0.93 -1.44
CA HIS A 65 -6.06 -1.47 -1.70
C HIS A 65 -5.59 -1.17 -3.13
N ALA A 66 -6.46 -1.37 -4.12
CA ALA A 66 -6.17 -1.05 -5.52
C ALA A 66 -5.87 0.44 -5.68
N ASN A 67 -6.69 1.31 -5.08
CA ASN A 67 -6.47 2.76 -5.14
C ASN A 67 -5.14 3.17 -4.46
N ALA A 68 -4.79 2.55 -3.32
CA ALA A 68 -3.54 2.82 -2.63
C ALA A 68 -2.30 2.42 -3.48
N LEU A 69 -2.35 1.26 -4.13
CA LEU A 69 -1.27 0.79 -5.00
C LEU A 69 -1.10 1.68 -6.22
N VAL A 70 -2.19 1.99 -6.94
CA VAL A 70 -2.11 2.83 -8.15
C VAL A 70 -1.70 4.26 -7.81
N ALA A 71 -2.23 4.84 -6.72
CA ALA A 71 -1.83 6.18 -6.28
C ALA A 71 -0.35 6.24 -5.92
N HIS A 72 0.19 5.18 -5.31
CA HIS A 72 1.61 5.12 -4.97
C HIS A 72 2.47 4.90 -6.23
N ALA A 73 2.12 3.93 -7.07
CA ALA A 73 2.86 3.59 -8.28
C ALA A 73 2.91 4.75 -9.29
N LEU A 74 1.80 5.46 -9.50
CA LEU A 74 1.75 6.61 -10.41
C LEU A 74 2.21 7.92 -9.75
N GLY A 75 2.61 7.87 -8.47
CA GLY A 75 3.03 9.04 -7.70
C GLY A 75 1.97 10.12 -7.73
N ALA A 76 0.75 9.80 -7.27
CA ALA A 76 -0.40 10.69 -7.23
C ALA A 76 0.05 12.10 -6.83
N ARG A 77 0.15 12.94 -7.87
CA ARG A 77 0.61 14.30 -7.80
C ARG A 77 -0.38 15.03 -6.89
N ALA A 78 0.09 15.43 -5.71
CA ALA A 78 -0.57 16.44 -4.91
C ALA A 78 -0.85 17.62 -5.86
N ARG A 79 -2.13 17.89 -6.12
CA ARG A 79 -2.58 19.06 -6.85
C ARG A 79 -3.31 19.96 -5.87
#